data_AF-A0A7C1UMM3-F1
#
_entry.id   AF-A0A7C1UMM3-F1
#
_cell.length_a   1.000
_cell.length_b   1.000
_cell.length_c   1.000
_cell.angle_alpha   90.00
_cell.angle_beta   90.00
_cell.angle_gamma   90.00
#
_symmetry.space_group_name_H-M   'P 1'
#
loop_
_entity.id
_entity.type
_entity.pdbx_description
1 polymer ?
#
loop_
_entity_poly.entity_id
_entity_poly.type
_entity_poly.pdbx_seq_one_letter_code
_entity_poly.pdbx_strand_id
1 'polypeptide(L)' 'MVLIDTSIWINYFRDGKNSSDLEFLIDENLIVANEIILAELIPYLKVKKQTDVIKLLNE' A
#
# COMPACT_ATOMS: atom_id res chain seq x y z
N MET A 1 9.88 -0.22 -11.64
CA MET A 1 9.42 -1.08 -10.53
C MET A 1 10.22 -0.74 -9.29
N VAL A 2 9.58 -0.14 -8.30
CA VAL A 2 10.21 0.31 -7.05
C VAL A 2 9.57 -0.45 -5.89
N LEU A 3 10.40 -1.10 -5.08
CA LEU A 3 9.95 -1.74 -3.84
C LEU A 3 9.94 -0.70 -2.73
N ILE A 4 8.78 -0.51 -2.11
CA ILE A 4 8.58 0.46 -1.03
C ILE A 4 8.53 -0.29 0.31
N ASP A 5 9.34 0.15 1.26
CA ASP A 5 9.37 -0.39 2.63
C ASP A 5 8.17 0.09 3.46
N THR A 6 7.78 -0.69 4.48
CA THR A 6 6.67 -0.38 5.40
C THR A 6 6.82 0.99 6.07
N SER A 7 8.05 1.44 6.36
CA SER A 7 8.32 2.76 6.96
C SER A 7 7.85 3.93 6.07
N ILE A 8 7.97 3.78 4.75
CA ILE A 8 7.51 4.80 3.78
C ILE A 8 5.99 4.85 3.75
N TRP A 9 5.32 3.69 3.77
CA TRP A 9 3.86 3.63 3.86
C TRP A 9 3.33 4.30 5.14
N ILE A 10 3.95 4.01 6.29
CA ILE A 10 3.57 4.63 7.57
C ILE A 10 3.71 6.16 7.51
N ASN A 11 4.78 6.66 6.89
CA ASN A 11 4.99 8.10 6.73
C ASN A 11 3.92 8.73 5.82
N TYR A 12 3.64 8.11 4.67
CA TYR A 12 2.61 8.55 3.73
C TYR A 12 1.23 8.66 4.41
N PHE A 13 0.80 7.62 5.12
CA PHE A 13 -0.50 7.60 5.78
C PHE A 13 -0.61 8.52 7.01
N ARG A 14 0.51 8.95 7.61
CA ARG A 14 0.48 9.76 8.84
C ARG A 14 0.10 11.21 8.59
N ASP A 15 0.83 11.90 7.71
CA ASP A 15 0.70 13.35 7.55
C ASP A 15 0.59 13.81 6.08
N GLY A 16 0.80 12.92 5.09
CA GLY A 16 0.66 13.23 3.65
C GLY A 16 1.52 14.39 3.13
N LYS A 17 2.46 14.92 3.91
CA LYS A 17 3.14 16.20 3.63
C LYS A 17 4.34 16.12 2.70
N ASN A 18 4.84 14.92 2.39
CA ASN A 18 6.00 14.69 1.51
C ASN A 18 5.73 13.52 0.56
N SER A 19 4.52 13.46 0.00
CA SER A 19 4.04 12.32 -0.79
C SER A 19 4.25 12.48 -2.29
N SER A 20 4.73 13.60 -2.83
CA SER A 20 4.76 13.85 -4.28
C SER A 20 5.43 12.74 -5.10
N ASP A 21 6.55 12.21 -4.59
CA ASP A 21 7.27 11.14 -5.27
C ASP A 21 6.53 9.79 -5.15
N LEU A 22 5.86 9.55 -4.01
CA LEU A 22 5.06 8.36 -3.82
C LEU A 22 3.76 8.42 -4.63
N GLU A 23 3.10 9.58 -4.69
CA GLU A 23 1.93 9.85 -5.52
C GLU A 23 2.26 9.61 -6.99
N PHE A 24 3.39 10.13 -7.49
CA PHE A 24 3.86 9.83 -8.84
C PHE A 24 4.06 8.32 -9.07
N LEU A 25 4.68 7.62 -8.12
CA LEU A 25 4.89 6.17 -8.24
C LEU A 25 3.57 5.37 -8.15
N ILE A 26 2.58 5.85 -7.40
CA ILE A 26 1.22 5.29 -7.32
C ILE A 26 0.51 5.51 -8.66
N ASP A 27 0.49 6.74 -9.16
CA ASP A 27 -0.21 7.14 -10.38
C ASP A 27 0.33 6.43 -11.62
N GLU A 28 1.65 6.23 -11.69
CA GLU A 28 2.32 5.51 -12.78
C GLU A 28 2.32 3.98 -12.59
N ASN A 29 1.69 3.47 -11.52
CA ASN A 29 1.65 2.05 -11.17
C ASN A 29 3.05 1.41 -11.07
N LEU A 30 4.02 2.18 -10.56
CA LEU A 30 5.43 1.79 -10.46
C LEU A 30 5.79 1.17 -9.11
N ILE A 31 4.89 1.28 -8.12
CA ILE A 31 5.02 0.64 -6.80
C ILE A 31 4.56 -0.80 -6.90
N VAL A 32 5.39 -1.70 -6.35
CA VAL A 32 4.95 -3.06 -6.06
C VAL A 32 4.78 -3.18 -4.57
N ALA A 33 3.54 -3.38 -4.11
CA ALA A 33 3.30 -3.94 -2.80
C ALA A 33 3.79 -5.39 -2.85
N ASN A 34 4.87 -5.71 -2.11
CA ASN A 34 5.41 -7.06 -2.10
C ASN A 34 4.35 -8.04 -1.56
N GLU A 35 4.33 -9.27 -2.07
CA GLU A 35 3.55 -10.38 -1.51
C GLU A 35 3.68 -10.49 0.02
N ILE A 36 4.84 -10.13 0.59
CA ILE A 36 5.08 -10.05 2.03
C ILE A 36 4.20 -8.98 2.69
N ILE A 37 4.11 -7.78 2.12
CA ILE A 37 3.27 -6.68 2.64
C ILE A 37 1.79 -7.08 2.53
N LEU A 38 1.39 -7.67 1.40
CA LEU A 38 0.02 -8.14 1.19
C LEU A 38 -0.34 -9.26 2.18
N ALA A 39 0.59 -10.18 2.46
CA ALA A 39 0.40 -11.25 3.44
C ALA A 39 0.17 -10.73 4.87
N GLU A 40 0.66 -9.55 5.21
CA GLU A 40 0.42 -8.90 6.51
C GLU A 40 -0.88 -8.07 6.53
N LEU A 41 -1.17 -7.36 5.43
CA LEU A 41 -2.35 -6.49 5.33
C LEU A 41 -3.66 -7.26 5.16
N ILE A 42 -3.67 -8.31 4.33
CA ILE A 42 -4.89 -9.07 4.00
C ILE A 42 -5.54 -9.68 5.25
N PRO A 43 -4.81 -10.35 6.18
CA PRO A 43 -5.41 -10.88 7.41
C PRO A 43 -6.05 -9.79 8.29
N TYR A 44 -5.40 -8.64 8.43
CA TYR A 44 -5.94 -7.51 9.19
C TYR A 44 -7.25 -7.00 8.56
N LEU A 45 -7.28 -6.82 7.24
CA LEU A 45 -8.47 -6.35 6.51
C LEU A 45 -9.62 -7.37 6.59
N LYS A 46 -9.33 -8.67 6.61
CA LYS A 46 -10.35 -9.73 6.79
C LYS A 46 -11.03 -9.62 8.15
N VAL A 47 -10.27 -9.40 9.23
CA VAL A 47 -10.82 -9.18 10.58
C VAL A 47 -11.70 -7.93 10.61
N LYS A 48 -11.33 -6.88 9.86
CA LYS A 48 -12.10 -5.64 9.73
C LYS A 48 -13.24 -5.69 8.71
N LYS A 49 -13.45 -6.83 8.04
CA LYS A 49 -14.45 -7.04 6.97
C LYS A 49 -14.35 -6.03 5.81
N GLN A 50 -13.13 -5.59 5.49
CA GLN A 50 -12.85 -4.66 4.40
C GLN A 50 -12.63 -5.41 3.08
N THR A 51 -13.66 -6.11 2.59
CA THR A 51 -13.56 -7.01 1.42
C THR A 51 -13.27 -6.28 0.12
N ASP A 52 -13.77 -5.06 -0.04
CA ASP A 52 -13.58 -4.27 -1.27
C ASP A 52 -12.12 -3.82 -1.41
N VAL A 53 -11.50 -3.41 -0.30
CA VAL A 53 -10.07 -3.07 -0.23
C VAL A 53 -9.21 -4.28 -0.55
N ILE A 54 -9.54 -5.46 -0.01
CA ILE A 54 -8.84 -6.71 -0.32
C ILE A 54 -8.91 -7.02 -1.80
N LYS A 55 -10.06 -6.81 -2.44
CA LYS A 55 -10.24 -7.07 -3.86
C LYS A 55 -9.35 -6.17 -4.71
N LEU A 56 -9.35 -4.86 -4.42
CA LEU A 56 -8.52 -3.87 -5.12
C LEU A 56 -7.01 -4.15 -4.96
N LEU A 57 -6.59 -4.77 -3.86
CA LEU A 57 -5.20 -5.16 -3.62
C LEU A 57 -4.76 -6.45 -4.35
N ASN A 58 -5.69 -7.22 -4.92
CA ASN A 58 -5.42 -8.45 -5.67
C ASN A 58 -5.65 -8.31 -7.18
N GLU A 59 -6.00 -7.11 -7.65
CA GLU A 59 -6.13 -6.77 -9.08
C GLU A 59 -4.80 -6.26 -9.64
#